data_AF-A0A1M3L682-F1
#
_entry.id   AF-A0A1M3L682-F1
#
_cell.length_a   1.000
_cell.length_b   1.000
_cell.length_c   1.000
_cell.angle_alpha   90.00
_cell.angle_beta   90.00
_cell.angle_gamma   90.00
#
_symmetry.space_group_name_H-M   'P 1'
#
loop_
_entity.id
_entity.type
_entity.pdbx_description
1 polymer ?
#
loop_
_entity_poly.entity_id
_entity_poly.type
_entity_poly.pdbx_seq_one_letter_code
_entity_poly.pdbx_strand_id
1 'polypeptide(L)'
;MNRRTFLARSTGAMALPMLLNGLPVKAFDGPVLHRLLNGGEETDHVLVLVQLIGGNDGLNTVLPLDQYDAYTRLRSNIAIPESAALKLTDTTALHPVMTGLRDLFQEKKVALVQGVGYPNPNLSHFRSTDIWMSGSDADKVVANGWLGRYLGGSYPDYPAGYPNASTPDPLAIQISAVVSLALTGLNQQSMGIALQDPQTFYQLVSGTEAPGSDLPSEPYARTNVEYVRQVQSQSMAYSTVIKAAADKAQNKVEYPSQNQLASQLQIVARMIAGGLKTRVYVVTLGGFDTHAAQVVDGATTTGTHATLLTTVSDAMTAFQRDIEALGVQDRVVSMTFSEFGRRVASNLSLGTDHGTAAPMFVVGAPVQDGIVGVNPDLGDLDNDNLKMQIDFRQVYASVLEQWFGADPAAVRSILFHDFATVPIIRRMPTSVDDVSSSAFGINAIAPNPVRGTANIRYLVNEAMDMHLAVYDNLGFHVATLVKGYVAPGSYTVPFHAEGLPSGSYLVRMGYGDRYRTWPLVVVK
;
A
#
# COMPACT_ATOMS: atom_id res chain seq x y z
N MET A 1 2.73 -62.70 17.84
CA MET A 1 2.47 -61.41 17.17
C MET A 1 3.78 -60.61 17.19
N ASN A 2 4.35 -60.28 16.03
CA ASN A 2 5.74 -59.85 15.90
C ASN A 2 5.87 -58.31 16.08
N ARG A 3 6.74 -57.84 16.98
CA ARG A 3 6.84 -56.41 17.39
C ARG A 3 7.16 -55.46 16.22
N ARG A 4 7.79 -55.95 15.15
CA ARG A 4 8.07 -55.17 13.93
C ARG A 4 6.84 -54.91 13.06
N THR A 5 5.77 -55.70 13.17
CA THR A 5 4.55 -55.53 12.37
C THR A 5 3.52 -54.61 13.04
N PHE A 6 3.65 -54.36 14.36
CA PHE A 6 2.78 -53.45 15.11
C PHE A 6 3.16 -51.97 14.89
N LEU A 7 4.46 -51.66 14.82
CA LEU A 7 4.97 -50.29 14.59
C LEU A 7 4.83 -49.81 13.14
N ALA A 8 4.73 -50.72 12.16
CA ALA A 8 4.50 -50.36 10.76
C ALA A 8 3.03 -50.02 10.43
N ARG A 9 2.10 -50.23 11.38
CA ARG A 9 0.66 -49.99 11.19
C ARG A 9 0.07 -48.94 12.14
N SER A 10 0.91 -48.24 12.91
CA SER A 10 0.47 -47.26 13.93
C SER A 10 0.80 -45.79 13.59
N THR A 11 1.33 -45.49 12.40
CA THR A 11 1.37 -44.12 11.86
C THR A 11 0.07 -43.82 11.12
N GLY A 12 -1.03 -43.77 11.86
CA GLY A 12 -2.27 -43.11 11.45
C GLY A 12 -2.49 -41.95 12.42
N ALA A 13 -2.41 -40.72 11.91
CA ALA A 13 -2.61 -39.51 12.69
C ALA A 13 -3.97 -39.56 13.41
N MET A 14 -3.96 -39.78 14.73
CA MET A 14 -5.10 -39.45 15.57
C MET A 14 -5.12 -37.93 15.73
N ALA A 15 -5.86 -37.25 14.85
CA ALA A 15 -6.29 -35.88 15.10
C ALA A 15 -7.23 -35.88 16.32
N LEU A 16 -6.77 -35.31 17.44
CA LEU A 16 -7.68 -34.99 18.54
C LEU A 16 -8.67 -33.91 18.06
N PRO A 17 -9.99 -34.06 18.30
CA PRO A 17 -10.93 -32.98 18.03
C PRO A 17 -10.69 -31.84 19.02
N MET A 18 -10.31 -30.66 18.52
CA MET A 18 -10.40 -29.43 19.31
C MET A 18 -11.87 -29.01 19.40
N LEU A 19 -12.35 -28.80 20.63
CA LEU A 19 -13.67 -28.25 20.91
C LEU A 19 -13.54 -26.73 21.04
N LEU A 20 -14.24 -25.96 20.20
CA LEU A 20 -14.48 -24.54 20.41
C LEU A 20 -15.90 -24.39 20.99
N ASN A 21 -16.03 -23.88 22.21
CA ASN A 21 -17.33 -23.68 22.89
C ASN A 21 -18.27 -24.90 22.91
N GLY A 22 -17.71 -26.11 23.08
CA GLY A 22 -18.52 -27.33 23.26
C GLY A 22 -19.16 -27.90 21.99
N LEU A 23 -18.83 -27.37 20.80
CA LEU A 23 -19.25 -27.94 19.52
C LEU A 23 -18.11 -28.78 18.91
N PRO A 24 -18.35 -30.05 18.54
CA PRO A 24 -17.33 -30.91 17.94
C PRO A 24 -17.01 -30.44 16.51
N VAL A 25 -15.82 -29.87 16.32
CA VAL A 25 -15.27 -29.58 14.99
C VAL A 25 -14.74 -30.89 14.40
N LYS A 26 -15.53 -31.54 13.54
CA LYS A 26 -14.96 -32.52 12.61
C LYS A 26 -14.12 -31.77 11.59
N ALA A 27 -12.89 -32.25 11.35
CA ALA A 27 -11.95 -31.68 10.40
C ALA A 27 -12.60 -31.54 9.01
N PHE A 28 -13.03 -30.32 8.71
CA PHE A 28 -13.25 -29.87 7.35
C PHE A 28 -11.91 -29.36 6.85
N ASP A 29 -11.23 -30.17 6.05
CA ASP A 29 -10.10 -29.73 5.24
C ASP A 29 -10.68 -28.84 4.12
N GLY A 30 -10.76 -27.54 4.36
CA GLY A 30 -11.41 -26.62 3.43
C GLY A 30 -11.20 -25.13 3.75
N PRO A 31 -11.40 -24.24 2.76
CA PRO A 31 -11.08 -22.81 2.82
C PRO A 31 -11.83 -22.04 3.92
N VAL A 32 -12.92 -22.59 4.45
CA VAL A 32 -13.66 -22.00 5.58
C VAL A 32 -12.86 -22.07 6.89
N LEU A 33 -12.12 -23.15 7.14
CA LEU A 33 -11.24 -23.23 8.30
C LEU A 33 -10.06 -22.27 8.13
N HIS A 34 -9.53 -22.13 6.90
CA HIS A 34 -8.48 -21.15 6.62
C HIS A 34 -8.97 -19.71 6.81
N ARG A 35 -10.21 -19.39 6.44
CA ARG A 35 -10.85 -18.08 6.66
C ARG A 35 -11.23 -17.80 8.12
N LEU A 36 -11.59 -18.84 8.88
CA LEU A 36 -11.87 -18.73 10.32
C LEU A 36 -10.59 -18.65 11.17
N LEU A 37 -9.50 -19.29 10.74
CA LEU A 37 -8.19 -19.20 11.39
C LEU A 37 -7.43 -17.92 10.98
N ASN A 38 -7.61 -17.44 9.75
CA ASN A 38 -7.12 -16.15 9.26
C ASN A 38 -8.18 -15.05 9.44
N GLY A 39 -8.71 -14.88 10.65
CA GLY A 39 -9.77 -13.91 10.97
C GLY A 39 -9.44 -12.42 10.77
N GLY A 40 -8.62 -12.04 9.77
CA GLY A 40 -8.17 -10.68 9.50
C GLY A 40 -8.44 -10.14 8.08
N GLU A 41 -9.02 -10.89 7.14
CA GLU A 41 -9.07 -10.45 5.73
C GLU A 41 -10.39 -9.82 5.24
N GLU A 42 -11.41 -9.67 6.08
CA GLU A 42 -12.64 -8.92 5.74
C GLU A 42 -12.45 -7.42 6.05
N THR A 43 -11.42 -6.81 5.45
CA THR A 43 -11.33 -5.35 5.37
C THR A 43 -12.05 -4.89 4.11
N ASP A 44 -12.91 -3.88 4.22
CA ASP A 44 -13.53 -3.21 3.06
C ASP A 44 -12.52 -2.29 2.36
N HIS A 45 -11.22 -2.51 2.54
CA HIS A 45 -10.17 -1.59 2.11
C HIS A 45 -9.89 -1.69 0.62
N VAL A 46 -9.63 -0.52 0.00
CA VAL A 46 -9.38 -0.36 -1.43
C VAL A 46 -8.01 0.25 -1.64
N LEU A 47 -7.25 -0.32 -2.57
CA LEU A 47 -6.03 0.26 -3.09
C LEU A 47 -6.26 0.77 -4.51
N VAL A 48 -5.93 2.03 -4.77
CA VAL A 48 -5.83 2.62 -6.11
C VAL A 48 -4.36 2.77 -6.48
N LEU A 49 -3.87 1.89 -7.36
CA LEU A 49 -2.50 1.87 -7.85
C LEU A 49 -2.38 2.74 -9.11
N VAL A 50 -1.61 3.83 -9.03
CA VAL A 50 -1.36 4.77 -10.12
C VAL A 50 0.02 4.50 -10.70
N GLN A 51 0.08 3.95 -11.91
CA GLN A 51 1.35 3.76 -12.62
C GLN A 51 1.70 5.01 -13.43
N LEU A 52 2.88 5.55 -13.20
CA LEU A 52 3.50 6.62 -13.98
C LEU A 52 4.50 5.98 -14.94
N ILE A 53 4.06 5.69 -16.17
CA ILE A 53 4.84 4.95 -17.16
C ILE A 53 5.89 5.87 -17.77
N GLY A 54 7.13 5.41 -17.71
CA GLY A 54 8.26 6.04 -18.38
C GLY A 54 9.33 6.52 -17.42
N GLY A 55 9.35 6.18 -16.13
CA GLY A 55 10.42 6.63 -15.23
C GLY A 55 10.34 8.11 -14.86
N ASN A 56 9.46 8.48 -13.92
CA ASN A 56 9.29 9.87 -13.49
C ASN A 56 10.58 10.49 -12.93
N ASP A 57 10.87 11.72 -13.34
CA ASP A 57 12.00 12.48 -12.82
C ASP A 57 11.77 12.95 -11.38
N GLY A 58 12.26 12.13 -10.44
CA GLY A 58 12.07 12.34 -9.01
C GLY A 58 12.62 13.66 -8.49
N LEU A 59 13.77 14.13 -8.99
CA LEU A 59 14.44 15.35 -8.50
C LEU A 59 13.81 16.63 -9.05
N ASN A 60 13.12 16.58 -10.19
CA ASN A 60 12.25 17.66 -10.64
C ASN A 60 10.81 17.51 -10.13
N THR A 61 10.46 16.42 -9.43
CA THR A 61 9.15 16.24 -8.78
C THR A 61 9.19 16.70 -7.32
N VAL A 62 10.21 16.22 -6.59
CA VAL A 62 10.48 16.52 -5.18
C VAL A 62 11.89 17.08 -5.08
N LEU A 63 11.98 18.37 -4.79
CA LEU A 63 13.24 19.10 -4.74
C LEU A 63 13.90 18.94 -3.36
N PRO A 64 15.19 18.57 -3.31
CA PRO A 64 15.97 18.59 -2.07
C PRO A 64 16.56 19.98 -1.83
N LEU A 65 15.85 20.85 -1.11
CA LEU A 65 16.25 22.24 -0.85
C LEU A 65 17.56 22.34 -0.04
N ASP A 66 17.82 21.37 0.83
CA ASP A 66 19.10 21.23 1.55
C ASP A 66 20.27 20.79 0.66
N GLN A 67 20.00 20.38 -0.59
CA GLN A 67 20.97 20.02 -1.63
C GLN A 67 20.89 20.97 -2.84
N TYR A 68 20.25 22.13 -2.69
CA TYR A 68 19.84 22.96 -3.83
C TYR A 68 21.02 23.44 -4.70
N ASP A 69 22.17 23.75 -4.11
CA ASP A 69 23.39 24.12 -4.84
C ASP A 69 23.93 22.98 -5.72
N ALA A 70 23.87 21.74 -5.22
CA ALA A 70 24.26 20.56 -6.00
C ALA A 70 23.22 20.25 -7.07
N TYR A 71 21.94 20.34 -6.73
CA TYR A 71 20.81 20.15 -7.64
C TYR A 71 20.89 21.10 -8.85
N THR A 72 21.04 22.40 -8.61
CA THR A 72 21.13 23.41 -9.68
C THR A 72 22.38 23.24 -10.54
N ARG A 73 23.53 22.91 -9.94
CA ARG A 73 24.77 22.66 -10.69
C ARG A 73 24.66 21.43 -11.60
N LEU A 74 24.10 20.34 -11.11
CA LEU A 74 23.96 19.08 -11.87
C LEU A 74 22.87 19.16 -12.93
N ARG A 75 21.95 20.13 -12.81
CA ARG A 75 20.71 20.22 -13.60
C ARG A 75 20.48 21.60 -14.18
N SER A 76 21.54 22.33 -14.50
CA SER A 76 21.50 23.78 -14.76
C SER A 76 20.51 24.22 -15.85
N ASN A 77 20.15 23.33 -16.78
CA ASN A 77 19.22 23.60 -17.88
C ASN A 77 17.76 23.13 -17.61
N ILE A 78 17.51 22.39 -16.53
CA ILE A 78 16.18 21.91 -16.13
C ILE A 78 15.82 22.20 -14.67
N ALA A 79 16.73 22.79 -13.89
CA ALA A 79 16.55 23.03 -12.47
C ALA A 79 15.39 23.99 -12.21
N ILE A 80 14.54 23.62 -11.26
CA ILE A 80 13.43 24.44 -10.81
C ILE A 80 13.97 25.56 -9.90
N PRO A 81 13.59 26.84 -10.14
CA PRO A 81 13.99 27.93 -9.26
C PRO A 81 13.44 27.75 -7.84
N GLU A 82 14.29 27.93 -6.82
CA GLU A 82 13.93 27.78 -5.41
C GLU A 82 12.73 28.65 -5.02
N SER A 83 12.67 29.86 -5.56
CA SER A 83 11.58 30.82 -5.32
C SER A 83 10.22 30.37 -5.86
N ALA A 84 10.20 29.45 -6.82
CA ALA A 84 8.97 28.87 -7.38
C ALA A 84 8.59 27.54 -6.70
N ALA A 85 9.51 26.92 -5.95
CA ALA A 85 9.31 25.60 -5.37
C ALA A 85 8.25 25.62 -4.26
N LEU A 86 7.35 24.63 -4.27
CA LEU A 86 6.28 24.52 -3.28
C LEU A 86 6.79 23.82 -2.02
N LYS A 87 7.21 24.59 -1.01
CA LYS A 87 7.77 24.04 0.23
C LYS A 87 6.80 23.09 0.95
N LEU A 88 7.28 21.89 1.27
CA LEU A 88 6.63 20.93 2.18
C LEU A 88 7.23 21.05 3.59
N THR A 89 8.55 21.21 3.65
CA THR A 89 9.34 21.44 4.86
C THR A 89 10.40 22.50 4.57
N ASP A 90 11.26 22.80 5.53
CA ASP A 90 12.42 23.68 5.30
C ASP A 90 13.44 23.09 4.32
N THR A 91 13.46 21.76 4.17
CA THR A 91 14.45 21.03 3.36
C THR A 91 13.87 20.39 2.11
N THR A 92 12.55 20.28 1.97
CA THR A 92 11.92 19.56 0.85
C THR A 92 10.79 20.38 0.25
N ALA A 93 10.71 20.42 -1.09
CA ALA A 93 9.64 21.07 -1.83
C ALA A 93 9.13 20.21 -2.98
N LEU A 94 7.94 20.53 -3.51
CA LEU A 94 7.41 19.97 -4.75
C LEU A 94 7.62 20.92 -5.93
N HIS A 95 7.54 20.37 -7.14
CA HIS A 95 7.46 21.14 -8.37
C HIS A 95 6.34 22.21 -8.30
N PRO A 96 6.55 23.43 -8.83
CA PRO A 96 5.63 24.58 -8.75
C PRO A 96 4.17 24.31 -9.15
N VAL A 97 3.96 23.34 -10.04
CA VAL A 97 2.63 23.00 -10.59
C VAL A 97 1.85 22.00 -9.73
N MET A 98 2.49 21.37 -8.73
CA MET A 98 1.87 20.32 -7.90
C MET A 98 1.12 20.91 -6.69
N THR A 99 0.37 21.99 -6.91
CA THR A 99 -0.27 22.77 -5.85
C THR A 99 -1.25 21.94 -5.03
N GLY A 100 -2.06 21.10 -5.70
CA GLY A 100 -3.04 20.23 -5.06
C GLY A 100 -2.43 19.14 -4.18
N LEU A 101 -1.38 18.45 -4.64
CA LEU A 101 -0.67 17.48 -3.80
C LEU A 101 0.05 18.15 -2.61
N ARG A 102 0.57 19.37 -2.79
CA ARG A 102 1.11 20.16 -1.67
C ARG A 102 0.02 20.53 -0.65
N ASP A 103 -1.19 20.91 -1.10
CA ASP A 103 -2.32 21.16 -0.19
C ASP A 103 -2.71 19.89 0.57
N LEU A 104 -2.82 18.74 -0.10
CA LEU A 104 -3.12 17.46 0.55
C LEU A 104 -2.04 17.05 1.56
N PHE A 105 -0.77 17.36 1.29
CA PHE A 105 0.31 17.14 2.25
C PHE A 105 0.13 18.01 3.50
N GLN A 106 -0.18 19.30 3.34
CA GLN A 106 -0.47 20.21 4.45
C GLN A 106 -1.70 19.76 5.27
N GLU A 107 -2.65 19.10 4.61
CA GLU A 107 -3.81 18.48 5.25
C GLU A 107 -3.54 17.10 5.87
N LYS A 108 -2.29 16.65 5.92
CA LYS A 108 -1.90 15.37 6.51
C LYS A 108 -2.55 14.16 5.84
N LYS A 109 -2.70 14.21 4.52
CA LYS A 109 -3.26 13.13 3.69
C LYS A 109 -2.22 12.50 2.75
N VAL A 110 -0.95 12.88 2.86
CA VAL A 110 0.12 12.42 1.97
C VAL A 110 1.29 11.89 2.79
N ALA A 111 1.72 10.67 2.50
CA ALA A 111 3.04 10.17 2.83
C ALA A 111 3.90 10.23 1.57
N LEU A 112 5.06 10.87 1.70
CA LEU A 112 6.07 10.94 0.66
C LEU A 112 7.21 9.99 1.02
N VAL A 113 7.41 8.94 0.23
CA VAL A 113 8.47 7.96 0.47
C VAL A 113 9.65 8.29 -0.46
N GLN A 114 10.78 8.71 0.10
CA GLN A 114 11.97 9.13 -0.64
C GLN A 114 12.86 7.95 -1.03
N GLY A 115 13.61 8.11 -2.13
CA GLY A 115 14.68 7.19 -2.52
C GLY A 115 14.20 5.75 -2.76
N VAL A 116 13.00 5.57 -3.32
CA VAL A 116 12.44 4.23 -3.57
C VAL A 116 13.03 3.64 -4.84
N GLY A 117 13.55 2.42 -4.74
CA GLY A 117 14.15 1.68 -5.85
C GLY A 117 14.24 0.18 -5.57
N TYR A 118 15.18 -0.51 -6.21
CA TYR A 118 15.51 -1.91 -5.91
C TYR A 118 17.00 -2.21 -6.15
N PRO A 119 17.59 -3.24 -5.52
CA PRO A 119 18.96 -3.65 -5.77
C PRO A 119 19.20 -4.09 -7.22
N ASN A 120 20.37 -3.75 -7.76
CA ASN A 120 20.78 -4.05 -9.14
C ASN A 120 19.75 -3.60 -10.22
N PRO A 121 19.47 -2.28 -10.33
CA PRO A 121 18.48 -1.75 -11.28
C PRO A 121 18.70 -2.18 -12.73
N ASN A 122 17.63 -2.60 -13.41
CA ASN A 122 17.74 -3.11 -14.78
C ASN A 122 17.73 -2.00 -15.85
N LEU A 123 17.02 -0.89 -15.60
CA LEU A 123 16.88 0.28 -16.47
C LEU A 123 16.22 0.03 -17.84
N SER A 124 15.77 -1.19 -18.17
CA SER A 124 14.86 -1.44 -19.30
C SER A 124 13.43 -1.15 -18.87
N HIS A 125 12.66 -0.40 -19.66
CA HIS A 125 11.24 -0.15 -19.37
C HIS A 125 10.46 -1.44 -19.17
N PHE A 126 10.61 -2.40 -20.09
CA PHE A 126 9.89 -3.67 -20.03
C PHE A 126 10.23 -4.44 -18.76
N ARG A 127 11.53 -4.67 -18.54
CA ARG A 127 11.96 -5.53 -17.44
C ARG A 127 11.76 -4.86 -16.08
N SER A 128 11.97 -3.55 -15.98
CA SER A 128 11.74 -2.80 -14.74
C SER A 128 10.26 -2.72 -14.42
N THR A 129 9.39 -2.53 -15.42
CA THR A 129 7.94 -2.63 -15.22
C THR A 129 7.56 -4.01 -14.70
N ASP A 130 8.11 -5.09 -15.27
CA ASP A 130 7.85 -6.44 -14.79
C ASP A 130 8.30 -6.63 -13.33
N ILE A 131 9.47 -6.10 -12.96
CA ILE A 131 9.98 -6.15 -11.57
C ILE A 131 9.01 -5.47 -10.60
N TRP A 132 8.59 -4.24 -10.89
CA TRP A 132 7.64 -3.51 -10.05
C TRP A 132 6.26 -4.17 -10.02
N MET A 133 5.75 -4.61 -11.16
CA MET A 133 4.44 -5.29 -11.23
C MET A 133 4.44 -6.66 -10.55
N SER A 134 5.58 -7.35 -10.54
CA SER A 134 5.70 -8.69 -9.96
C SER A 134 6.32 -8.72 -8.58
N GLY A 135 6.95 -7.65 -8.08
CA GLY A 135 7.71 -7.70 -6.84
C GLY A 135 8.92 -8.64 -6.86
N SER A 136 9.39 -9.06 -8.05
CA SER A 136 10.50 -10.01 -8.16
C SER A 136 11.87 -9.36 -8.00
N ASP A 137 12.90 -10.17 -7.73
CA ASP A 137 14.28 -9.70 -7.82
C ASP A 137 14.66 -9.37 -9.27
N ALA A 138 15.65 -8.49 -9.44
CA ALA A 138 16.08 -8.00 -10.75
C ALA A 138 16.48 -9.13 -11.71
N ASP A 139 17.10 -10.20 -11.19
CA ASP A 139 17.57 -11.37 -11.93
C ASP A 139 16.49 -12.46 -12.12
N LYS A 140 15.25 -12.25 -11.62
CA LYS A 140 14.16 -13.24 -11.69
C LYS A 140 12.98 -12.76 -12.51
N VAL A 141 12.71 -13.44 -13.63
CA VAL A 141 11.46 -13.26 -14.38
C VAL A 141 10.41 -14.19 -13.79
N VAL A 142 9.28 -13.62 -13.38
CA VAL A 142 8.13 -14.38 -12.85
C VAL A 142 6.88 -14.02 -13.65
N ALA A 143 5.99 -14.99 -13.85
CA ALA A 143 4.80 -14.85 -14.69
C ALA A 143 3.56 -14.38 -13.92
N ASN A 144 3.70 -13.95 -12.67
CA ASN A 144 2.59 -13.50 -11.83
C ASN A 144 2.94 -12.22 -11.05
N GLY A 145 1.90 -11.47 -10.71
CA GLY A 145 1.98 -10.16 -10.06
C GLY A 145 1.88 -10.24 -8.55
N TRP A 146 2.38 -9.24 -7.83
CA TRP A 146 2.27 -9.23 -6.37
C TRP A 146 0.81 -9.10 -5.91
N LEU A 147 0.00 -8.27 -6.57
CA LEU A 147 -1.44 -8.16 -6.29
C LEU A 147 -2.19 -9.41 -6.75
N GLY A 148 -1.79 -10.01 -7.87
CA GLY A 148 -2.36 -11.27 -8.34
C GLY A 148 -2.07 -12.43 -7.40
N ARG A 149 -0.87 -12.50 -6.79
CA ARG A 149 -0.56 -13.47 -5.73
C ARG A 149 -1.34 -13.21 -4.46
N TYR A 150 -1.48 -11.95 -4.04
CA TYR A 150 -2.33 -11.57 -2.90
C TYR A 150 -3.78 -12.02 -3.11
N LEU A 151 -4.40 -11.61 -4.22
CA LEU A 151 -5.78 -11.99 -4.55
C LEU A 151 -5.93 -13.51 -4.75
N GLY A 152 -4.94 -14.16 -5.36
CA GLY A 152 -4.94 -15.62 -5.55
C GLY A 152 -4.85 -16.39 -4.23
N GLY A 153 -4.17 -15.83 -3.21
CA GLY A 153 -4.14 -16.38 -1.86
C GLY A 153 -5.49 -16.27 -1.15
N SER A 154 -6.16 -15.11 -1.24
CA SER A 154 -7.47 -14.87 -0.61
C SER A 154 -8.64 -15.55 -1.36
N TYR A 155 -8.48 -15.78 -2.67
CA TYR A 155 -9.48 -16.35 -3.57
C TYR A 155 -8.89 -17.50 -4.43
N PRO A 156 -8.49 -18.63 -3.83
CA PRO A 156 -7.73 -19.70 -4.50
C PRO A 156 -8.49 -20.39 -5.64
N ASP A 157 -9.83 -20.42 -5.56
CA ASP A 157 -10.67 -21.03 -6.59
C ASP A 157 -10.90 -20.10 -7.79
N TYR A 158 -10.53 -18.82 -7.73
CA TYR A 158 -10.74 -17.88 -8.84
C TYR A 158 -9.93 -18.30 -10.08
N PRO A 159 -10.52 -18.31 -11.30
CA PRO A 159 -11.84 -17.80 -11.67
C PRO A 159 -12.99 -18.82 -11.54
N ALA A 160 -12.72 -20.07 -11.18
CA ALA A 160 -13.75 -21.11 -11.10
C ALA A 160 -14.79 -20.79 -10.02
N GLY A 161 -16.07 -20.76 -10.41
CA GLY A 161 -17.17 -20.45 -9.49
C GLY A 161 -17.27 -18.97 -9.10
N TYR A 162 -16.69 -18.05 -9.87
CA TYR A 162 -16.85 -16.59 -9.69
C TYR A 162 -17.51 -15.96 -10.91
N PRO A 163 -18.28 -14.88 -10.75
CA PRO A 163 -18.79 -14.36 -9.46
C PRO A 163 -19.72 -15.36 -8.76
N ASN A 164 -19.88 -15.23 -7.44
CA ASN A 164 -20.82 -16.03 -6.64
C ASN A 164 -21.50 -15.17 -5.56
N ALA A 165 -22.39 -15.78 -4.79
CA ALA A 165 -23.19 -15.07 -3.77
C ALA A 165 -22.37 -14.36 -2.69
N SER A 166 -21.17 -14.86 -2.36
CA SER A 166 -20.28 -14.25 -1.36
C SER A 166 -19.28 -13.27 -1.96
N THR A 167 -19.00 -13.38 -3.26
CA THR A 167 -18.09 -12.49 -3.99
C THR A 167 -18.71 -12.16 -5.35
N PRO A 168 -19.72 -11.28 -5.37
CA PRO A 168 -20.41 -10.91 -6.61
C PRO A 168 -19.62 -9.91 -7.45
N ASP A 169 -18.70 -9.18 -6.82
CA ASP A 169 -17.96 -8.07 -7.42
C ASP A 169 -16.60 -8.54 -7.93
N PRO A 170 -16.03 -7.88 -8.97
CA PRO A 170 -14.71 -8.23 -9.46
C PRO A 170 -13.64 -7.94 -8.39
N LEU A 171 -12.65 -8.83 -8.27
CA LEU A 171 -11.60 -8.70 -7.26
C LEU A 171 -10.70 -7.49 -7.51
N ALA A 172 -10.38 -7.24 -8.79
CA ALA A 172 -9.62 -6.10 -9.24
C ALA A 172 -10.16 -5.56 -10.57
N ILE A 173 -10.01 -4.25 -10.78
CA ILE A 173 -10.33 -3.57 -12.03
C ILE A 173 -9.12 -2.76 -12.48
N GLN A 174 -8.74 -2.89 -13.75
CA GLN A 174 -7.74 -2.03 -14.37
C GLN A 174 -8.41 -1.13 -15.40
N ILE A 175 -8.22 0.19 -15.26
CA ILE A 175 -8.76 1.17 -16.20
C ILE A 175 -7.85 1.24 -17.44
N SER A 176 -7.98 0.24 -18.31
CA SER A 176 -7.17 0.06 -19.52
C SER A 176 -7.84 -0.94 -20.46
N ALA A 177 -7.24 -1.16 -21.64
CA ALA A 177 -7.67 -2.19 -22.59
C ALA A 177 -7.21 -3.61 -22.18
N VAL A 178 -6.16 -3.72 -21.36
CA VAL A 178 -5.58 -5.00 -20.93
C VAL A 178 -5.30 -5.00 -19.44
N VAL A 179 -5.31 -6.20 -18.85
CA VAL A 179 -4.91 -6.42 -17.46
C VAL A 179 -3.39 -6.56 -17.39
N SER A 180 -2.75 -5.83 -16.48
CA SER A 180 -1.29 -5.83 -16.30
C SER A 180 -0.80 -7.04 -15.51
N LEU A 181 0.51 -7.31 -15.60
CA LEU A 181 1.19 -8.37 -14.84
C LEU A 181 0.89 -8.30 -13.34
N ALA A 182 0.70 -7.11 -12.77
CA ALA A 182 0.41 -6.95 -11.34
C ALA A 182 -0.81 -7.76 -10.89
N LEU A 183 -1.78 -7.95 -11.77
CA LEU A 183 -3.02 -8.66 -11.46
C LEU A 183 -3.02 -10.12 -11.95
N THR A 184 -1.89 -10.65 -12.43
CA THR A 184 -1.77 -12.05 -12.82
C THR A 184 -1.56 -12.95 -11.60
N GLY A 185 -2.44 -13.93 -11.41
CA GLY A 185 -2.50 -14.81 -10.24
C GLY A 185 -1.51 -15.97 -10.22
N LEU A 186 -1.57 -16.78 -9.17
CA LEU A 186 -0.64 -17.89 -8.91
C LEU A 186 -0.57 -18.92 -10.06
N ASN A 187 -1.68 -19.18 -10.74
CA ASN A 187 -1.80 -20.09 -11.87
C ASN A 187 -1.79 -19.35 -13.23
N GLN A 188 -1.24 -18.13 -13.29
CA GLN A 188 -1.18 -17.27 -14.47
C GLN A 188 -2.55 -16.83 -15.03
N GLN A 189 -3.62 -16.99 -14.26
CA GLN A 189 -4.94 -16.45 -14.56
C GLN A 189 -4.98 -14.94 -14.30
N SER A 190 -5.81 -14.20 -15.03
CA SER A 190 -6.10 -12.81 -14.69
C SER A 190 -6.94 -12.76 -13.42
N MET A 191 -6.53 -12.03 -12.38
CA MET A 191 -7.33 -11.80 -11.15
C MET A 191 -8.19 -10.53 -11.22
N GLY A 192 -8.21 -9.86 -12.38
CA GLY A 192 -8.98 -8.65 -12.58
C GLY A 192 -9.58 -8.53 -13.97
N ILE A 193 -10.29 -7.43 -14.19
CA ILE A 193 -10.97 -7.11 -15.46
C ILE A 193 -10.41 -5.80 -16.00
N ALA A 194 -10.20 -5.75 -17.31
CA ALA A 194 -9.88 -4.54 -18.03
C ALA A 194 -11.16 -3.80 -18.41
N LEU A 195 -11.22 -2.51 -18.10
CA LEU A 195 -12.36 -1.63 -18.32
C LEU A 195 -11.85 -0.26 -18.81
N GLN A 196 -12.38 0.31 -19.88
CA GLN A 196 -12.10 1.71 -20.22
C GLN A 196 -13.17 2.65 -19.68
N ASP A 197 -14.44 2.32 -19.91
CA ASP A 197 -15.61 3.03 -19.41
C ASP A 197 -16.72 2.02 -19.04
N PRO A 198 -17.45 2.18 -17.92
CA PRO A 198 -18.53 1.29 -17.52
C PRO A 198 -19.66 1.15 -18.55
N GLN A 199 -20.04 2.23 -19.24
CA GLN A 199 -21.12 2.20 -20.24
C GLN A 199 -20.67 1.46 -21.48
N THR A 200 -19.49 1.80 -22.02
CA THR A 200 -18.93 1.12 -23.20
C THR A 200 -18.70 -0.36 -22.92
N PHE A 201 -18.19 -0.71 -21.73
CA PHE A 201 -18.03 -2.10 -21.32
C PHE A 201 -19.37 -2.83 -21.23
N TYR A 202 -20.36 -2.24 -20.56
CA TYR A 202 -21.69 -2.84 -20.49
C TYR A 202 -22.31 -3.02 -21.88
N GLN A 203 -22.23 -2.03 -22.76
CA GLN A 203 -22.75 -2.13 -24.13
C GLN A 203 -22.02 -3.19 -24.96
N LEU A 204 -20.69 -3.25 -24.86
CA LEU A 204 -19.87 -4.21 -25.59
C LEU A 204 -20.20 -5.64 -25.18
N VAL A 205 -20.37 -5.88 -23.87
CA VAL A 205 -20.56 -7.21 -23.31
C VAL A 205 -22.04 -7.64 -23.32
N SER A 206 -22.99 -6.73 -23.10
CA SER A 206 -24.44 -7.05 -23.15
C SER A 206 -24.93 -7.37 -24.56
N GLY A 207 -24.25 -6.89 -25.60
CA GLY A 207 -24.52 -7.26 -26.99
C GLY A 207 -23.94 -8.62 -27.40
N THR A 208 -23.17 -9.30 -26.54
CA THR A 208 -22.63 -10.64 -26.84
C THR A 208 -23.62 -11.73 -26.47
N GLU A 209 -23.79 -12.71 -27.36
CA GLU A 209 -24.56 -13.91 -27.04
C GLU A 209 -23.90 -14.69 -25.89
N ALA A 210 -24.73 -15.40 -25.12
CA ALA A 210 -24.24 -16.32 -24.11
C ALA A 210 -23.22 -17.28 -24.74
N PRO A 211 -22.12 -17.62 -24.04
CA PRO A 211 -21.12 -18.52 -24.59
C PRO A 211 -21.80 -19.83 -25.02
N GLY A 212 -21.59 -20.26 -26.26
CA GLY A 212 -22.13 -21.54 -26.76
C GLY A 212 -21.67 -22.73 -25.91
N SER A 213 -22.33 -23.87 -26.05
CA SER A 213 -22.00 -25.09 -25.29
C SER A 213 -20.97 -26.00 -25.98
N ASP A 214 -20.73 -25.84 -27.27
CA ASP A 214 -19.97 -26.81 -28.07
C ASP A 214 -18.48 -26.76 -27.81
N LEU A 215 -17.85 -27.87 -27.46
CA LEU A 215 -16.42 -27.91 -27.15
C LEU A 215 -15.63 -28.66 -28.24
N PRO A 216 -14.44 -28.19 -28.62
CA PRO A 216 -13.53 -28.94 -29.48
C PRO A 216 -13.27 -30.36 -28.94
N SER A 217 -13.11 -31.34 -29.83
CA SER A 217 -12.73 -32.70 -29.44
C SER A 217 -11.32 -32.77 -28.85
N GLU A 218 -10.41 -31.97 -29.40
CA GLU A 218 -9.00 -31.88 -29.00
C GLU A 218 -8.81 -31.30 -27.59
N PRO A 219 -8.11 -31.99 -26.67
CA PRO A 219 -7.99 -31.58 -25.26
C PRO A 219 -7.43 -30.16 -25.03
N TYR A 220 -6.41 -29.77 -25.78
CA TYR A 220 -5.80 -28.43 -25.64
C TYR A 220 -6.73 -27.33 -26.11
N ALA A 221 -7.38 -27.53 -27.27
CA ALA A 221 -8.36 -26.59 -27.80
C ALA A 221 -9.60 -26.50 -26.89
N ARG A 222 -10.06 -27.62 -26.33
CA ARG A 222 -11.15 -27.67 -25.34
C ARG A 222 -10.84 -26.78 -24.15
N THR A 223 -9.68 -26.96 -23.52
CA THR A 223 -9.27 -26.20 -22.33
C THR A 223 -9.23 -24.69 -22.59
N ASN A 224 -8.66 -24.29 -23.74
CA ASN A 224 -8.60 -22.86 -24.10
C ASN A 224 -9.98 -22.27 -24.38
N VAL A 225 -10.87 -23.02 -25.06
CA VAL A 225 -12.24 -22.57 -25.31
C VAL A 225 -13.04 -22.49 -24.01
N GLU A 226 -12.89 -23.45 -23.10
CA GLU A 226 -13.51 -23.40 -21.75
C GLU A 226 -13.07 -22.15 -20.98
N TYR A 227 -11.76 -21.85 -20.98
CA TYR A 227 -11.24 -20.66 -20.32
C TYR A 227 -11.78 -19.36 -20.94
N VAL A 228 -11.76 -19.24 -22.28
CA VAL A 228 -12.29 -18.05 -22.97
C VAL A 228 -13.77 -17.84 -22.65
N ARG A 229 -14.57 -18.92 -22.64
CA ARG A 229 -16.00 -18.85 -22.29
C ARG A 229 -16.23 -18.50 -20.84
N GLN A 230 -15.40 -19.01 -19.93
CA GLN A 230 -15.44 -18.64 -18.52
C GLN A 230 -15.19 -17.13 -18.34
N VAL A 231 -14.14 -16.60 -18.97
CA VAL A 231 -13.82 -15.18 -18.93
C VAL A 231 -14.94 -14.34 -19.56
N GLN A 232 -15.56 -14.80 -20.65
CA GLN A 232 -16.70 -14.13 -21.27
C GLN A 232 -17.91 -14.09 -20.32
N SER A 233 -18.28 -15.23 -19.74
CA SER A 233 -19.40 -15.33 -18.78
C SER A 233 -19.18 -14.45 -17.56
N GLN A 234 -17.96 -14.43 -17.02
CA GLN A 234 -17.57 -13.53 -15.95
C GLN A 234 -17.69 -12.07 -16.34
N SER A 235 -17.16 -11.70 -17.51
CA SER A 235 -17.23 -10.31 -18.00
C SER A 235 -18.69 -9.85 -18.12
N MET A 236 -19.58 -10.71 -18.63
CA MET A 236 -21.02 -10.46 -18.70
C MET A 236 -21.62 -10.23 -17.31
N ALA A 237 -21.35 -11.13 -16.36
CA ALA A 237 -21.86 -10.99 -15.00
C ALA A 237 -21.35 -9.70 -14.31
N TYR A 238 -20.05 -9.44 -14.42
CA TYR A 238 -19.43 -8.26 -13.82
C TYR A 238 -19.88 -6.95 -14.45
N SER A 239 -20.19 -6.93 -15.76
CA SER A 239 -20.68 -5.73 -16.44
C SER A 239 -21.93 -5.15 -15.77
N THR A 240 -22.81 -6.01 -15.27
CA THR A 240 -24.07 -5.58 -14.62
C THR A 240 -23.80 -4.92 -13.27
N VAL A 241 -22.97 -5.54 -12.41
CA VAL A 241 -22.65 -4.99 -11.08
C VAL A 241 -21.77 -3.74 -11.15
N ILE A 242 -20.81 -3.70 -12.10
CA ILE A 242 -19.96 -2.51 -12.35
C ILE A 242 -20.84 -1.34 -12.79
N LYS A 243 -21.72 -1.57 -13.77
CA LYS A 243 -22.66 -0.56 -14.26
C LYS A 243 -23.57 -0.04 -13.16
N ALA A 244 -24.18 -0.95 -12.39
CA ALA A 244 -25.08 -0.60 -11.30
C ALA A 244 -24.38 0.23 -10.22
N ALA A 245 -23.16 -0.15 -9.82
CA ALA A 245 -22.37 0.63 -8.86
C ALA A 245 -22.04 2.02 -9.41
N ALA A 246 -21.52 2.09 -10.65
CA ALA A 246 -21.16 3.37 -11.27
C ALA A 246 -22.37 4.31 -11.43
N ASP A 247 -23.56 3.80 -11.76
CA ASP A 247 -24.78 4.62 -11.89
C ASP A 247 -25.33 5.10 -10.54
N LYS A 248 -25.10 4.34 -9.46
CA LYS A 248 -25.62 4.67 -8.12
C LYS A 248 -24.92 5.87 -7.48
N ALA A 249 -23.68 6.15 -7.88
CA ALA A 249 -22.91 7.29 -7.39
C ALA A 249 -22.67 8.32 -8.49
N GLN A 250 -22.74 9.59 -8.10
CA GLN A 250 -22.36 10.74 -8.92
C GLN A 250 -21.24 11.48 -8.22
N ASN A 251 -20.17 11.77 -8.95
CA ASN A 251 -19.07 12.59 -8.46
C ASN A 251 -19.63 13.91 -7.90
N LYS A 252 -19.11 14.33 -6.76
CA LYS A 252 -19.46 15.56 -6.02
C LYS A 252 -18.45 16.68 -6.27
N VAL A 253 -17.28 16.35 -6.82
CA VAL A 253 -16.23 17.29 -7.19
C VAL A 253 -16.03 17.29 -8.71
N GLU A 254 -15.66 18.43 -9.25
CA GLU A 254 -15.31 18.58 -10.67
C GLU A 254 -13.92 18.00 -10.94
N TYR A 255 -13.82 17.18 -11.98
CA TYR A 255 -12.55 16.62 -12.47
C TYR A 255 -12.09 17.40 -13.71
N PRO A 256 -10.79 17.70 -13.86
CA PRO A 256 -10.29 18.39 -15.05
C PRO A 256 -10.55 17.58 -16.33
N SER A 257 -11.34 18.13 -17.25
CA SER A 257 -11.86 17.40 -18.42
C SER A 257 -10.80 17.01 -19.47
N GLN A 258 -9.66 17.71 -19.50
CA GLN A 258 -8.53 17.42 -20.40
C GLN A 258 -7.45 16.54 -19.74
N ASN A 259 -7.75 15.96 -18.58
CA ASN A 259 -6.82 15.14 -17.82
C ASN A 259 -7.23 13.66 -17.87
N GLN A 260 -6.48 12.86 -18.62
CA GLN A 260 -6.80 11.43 -18.81
C GLN A 260 -6.73 10.62 -17.52
N LEU A 261 -5.86 10.97 -16.58
CA LEU A 261 -5.79 10.30 -15.28
C LEU A 261 -6.99 10.68 -14.41
N ALA A 262 -7.42 11.95 -14.46
CA ALA A 262 -8.62 12.42 -13.77
C ALA A 262 -9.86 11.68 -14.25
N SER A 263 -10.03 11.48 -15.57
CA SER A 263 -11.14 10.70 -16.13
C SER A 263 -11.15 9.24 -15.64
N GLN A 264 -9.99 8.58 -15.53
CA GLN A 264 -9.89 7.23 -14.97
C GLN A 264 -10.30 7.21 -13.50
N LEU A 265 -9.75 8.12 -12.70
CA LEU A 265 -10.03 8.22 -11.26
C LEU A 265 -11.49 8.63 -10.97
N GLN A 266 -12.11 9.42 -11.85
CA GLN A 266 -13.52 9.79 -11.77
C GLN A 266 -14.43 8.55 -11.84
N ILE A 267 -14.10 7.61 -12.74
CA ILE A 267 -14.80 6.32 -12.87
C ILE A 267 -14.58 5.47 -11.63
N VAL A 268 -13.34 5.39 -11.13
CA VAL A 268 -12.99 4.65 -9.90
C VAL A 268 -13.79 5.17 -8.70
N ALA A 269 -13.87 6.49 -8.51
CA ALA A 269 -14.63 7.09 -7.40
C ALA A 269 -16.11 6.68 -7.42
N ARG A 270 -16.74 6.68 -8.60
CA ARG A 270 -18.14 6.24 -8.76
C ARG A 270 -18.32 4.76 -8.43
N MET A 271 -17.41 3.88 -8.86
CA MET A 271 -17.49 2.46 -8.54
C MET A 271 -17.37 2.20 -7.04
N ILE A 272 -16.40 2.83 -6.37
CA ILE A 272 -16.19 2.69 -4.93
C ILE A 272 -17.40 3.22 -4.16
N ALA A 273 -17.83 4.46 -4.44
CA ALA A 273 -18.98 5.08 -3.78
C ALA A 273 -20.32 4.38 -4.11
N GLY A 274 -20.41 3.74 -5.27
CA GLY A 274 -21.52 2.88 -5.66
C GLY A 274 -21.68 1.62 -4.81
N GLY A 275 -20.67 1.29 -3.99
CA GLY A 275 -20.68 0.16 -3.08
C GLY A 275 -20.01 -1.10 -3.62
N LEU A 276 -19.28 -1.00 -4.74
CA LEU A 276 -18.51 -2.12 -5.28
C LEU A 276 -17.43 -2.55 -4.25
N LYS A 277 -17.31 -3.85 -4.00
CA LYS A 277 -16.38 -4.45 -3.04
C LYS A 277 -15.04 -4.87 -3.68
N THR A 278 -14.74 -4.33 -4.85
CA THR A 278 -13.45 -4.48 -5.53
C THR A 278 -12.32 -3.90 -4.69
N ARG A 279 -11.28 -4.70 -4.44
CA ARG A 279 -10.18 -4.35 -3.53
C ARG A 279 -9.09 -3.52 -4.20
N VAL A 280 -8.93 -3.67 -5.51
CA VAL A 280 -7.78 -3.12 -6.24
C VAL A 280 -8.24 -2.44 -7.52
N TYR A 281 -7.86 -1.19 -7.68
CA TYR A 281 -8.01 -0.45 -8.93
C TYR A 281 -6.64 -0.08 -9.45
N VAL A 282 -6.38 -0.28 -10.75
CA VAL A 282 -5.14 0.13 -11.41
C VAL A 282 -5.47 1.18 -12.46
N VAL A 283 -4.80 2.32 -12.40
CA VAL A 283 -4.89 3.41 -13.39
C VAL A 283 -3.50 3.79 -13.86
N THR A 284 -3.38 4.35 -15.06
CA THR A 284 -2.08 4.61 -15.67
C THR A 284 -2.00 5.99 -16.31
N LEU A 285 -0.83 6.61 -16.21
CA LEU A 285 -0.47 7.80 -16.96
C LEU A 285 0.93 7.59 -17.56
N GLY A 286 1.04 7.66 -18.88
CA GLY A 286 2.33 7.59 -19.58
C GLY A 286 2.91 8.95 -19.93
N GLY A 287 4.09 8.94 -20.55
CA GLY A 287 4.78 10.13 -21.05
C GLY A 287 5.97 10.57 -20.21
N PHE A 288 6.28 9.88 -19.11
CA PHE A 288 7.41 10.23 -18.23
C PHE A 288 8.78 9.89 -18.81
N ASP A 289 8.85 9.32 -20.01
CA ASP A 289 10.09 8.98 -20.69
C ASP A 289 10.80 10.20 -21.32
N THR A 290 11.09 11.20 -20.48
CA THR A 290 11.55 12.53 -20.91
C THR A 290 13.06 12.60 -21.07
N HIS A 291 13.60 11.91 -22.07
CA HIS A 291 15.01 12.03 -22.47
C HIS A 291 15.37 13.39 -23.07
N ALA A 292 14.39 14.12 -23.59
CA ALA A 292 14.59 15.43 -24.20
C ALA A 292 13.35 16.30 -23.99
N ALA A 293 13.52 17.63 -24.06
CA ALA A 293 12.44 18.62 -23.95
C ALA A 293 11.50 18.34 -22.75
N GLN A 294 12.08 17.92 -21.63
CA GLN A 294 11.38 17.73 -20.37
C GLN A 294 10.80 19.08 -19.91
N VAL A 295 11.60 20.13 -20.08
CA VAL A 295 11.24 21.52 -19.87
C VAL A 295 11.28 22.31 -21.18
N VAL A 296 10.67 23.49 -21.19
CA VAL A 296 10.87 24.49 -22.25
C VAL A 296 12.19 25.24 -22.00
N ASP A 297 13.00 25.45 -23.04
CA ASP A 297 14.25 26.19 -22.93
C ASP A 297 14.04 27.60 -22.34
N GLY A 298 14.83 27.96 -21.33
CA GLY A 298 14.67 29.20 -20.57
C GLY A 298 13.43 29.27 -19.64
N ALA A 299 12.59 28.22 -19.58
CA ALA A 299 11.39 28.18 -18.75
C ALA A 299 11.23 26.83 -18.03
N THR A 300 12.12 26.57 -17.06
CA THR A 300 12.29 25.27 -16.40
C THR A 300 11.10 24.80 -15.55
N THR A 301 10.14 25.67 -15.25
CA THR A 301 8.90 25.31 -14.53
C THR A 301 7.75 24.88 -15.45
N THR A 302 7.98 24.82 -16.76
CA THR A 302 6.99 24.48 -17.78
C THR A 302 7.55 23.41 -18.74
N GLY A 303 6.70 22.78 -19.54
CA GLY A 303 7.09 21.75 -20.50
C GLY A 303 6.37 20.41 -20.28
N THR A 304 6.89 19.36 -20.91
CA THR A 304 6.29 18.03 -20.90
C THR A 304 6.14 17.50 -19.48
N HIS A 305 7.20 17.58 -18.67
CA HIS A 305 7.17 17.06 -17.29
C HIS A 305 6.26 17.89 -16.39
N ALA A 306 6.29 19.22 -16.51
CA ALA A 306 5.35 20.08 -15.79
C ALA A 306 3.89 19.73 -16.11
N THR A 307 3.57 19.45 -17.39
CA THR A 307 2.22 19.04 -17.82
C THR A 307 1.81 17.71 -17.21
N LEU A 308 2.72 16.73 -17.18
CA LEU A 308 2.48 15.44 -16.55
C LEU A 308 2.31 15.56 -15.04
N LEU A 309 3.11 16.39 -14.37
CA LEU A 309 2.98 16.64 -12.93
C LEU A 309 1.69 17.38 -12.56
N THR A 310 1.24 18.33 -13.38
CA THR A 310 -0.10 18.94 -13.25
C THR A 310 -1.17 17.87 -13.39
N THR A 311 -1.03 17.00 -14.39
CA THR A 311 -1.98 15.90 -14.65
C THR A 311 -2.09 14.98 -13.42
N VAL A 312 -0.97 14.58 -12.82
CA VAL A 312 -0.97 13.76 -11.59
C VAL A 312 -1.55 14.52 -10.41
N SER A 313 -1.05 15.73 -10.14
CA SER A 313 -1.45 16.52 -8.97
C SER A 313 -2.94 16.82 -8.98
N ASP A 314 -3.48 17.30 -10.09
CA ASP A 314 -4.89 17.68 -10.18
C ASP A 314 -5.81 16.45 -10.14
N ALA A 315 -5.43 15.35 -10.80
CA ALA A 315 -6.23 14.12 -10.82
C ALA A 315 -6.31 13.48 -9.44
N MET A 316 -5.18 13.32 -8.75
CA MET A 316 -5.15 12.75 -7.40
C MET A 316 -5.85 13.66 -6.39
N THR A 317 -5.72 14.98 -6.55
CA THR A 317 -6.43 15.94 -5.70
C THR A 317 -7.93 15.84 -5.90
N ALA A 318 -8.42 15.95 -7.14
CA ALA A 318 -9.85 15.81 -7.45
C ALA A 318 -10.41 14.47 -6.94
N PHE A 319 -9.68 13.37 -7.14
CA PHE A 319 -10.06 12.06 -6.62
C PHE A 319 -10.19 12.03 -5.10
N GLN A 320 -9.17 12.49 -4.38
CA GLN A 320 -9.19 12.51 -2.92
C GLN A 320 -10.34 13.36 -2.37
N ARG A 321 -10.60 14.53 -2.97
CA ARG A 321 -11.73 15.39 -2.60
C ARG A 321 -13.08 14.76 -2.91
N ASP A 322 -13.18 14.03 -4.02
CA ASP A 322 -14.43 13.42 -4.42
C ASP A 322 -14.81 12.26 -3.50
N ILE A 323 -13.86 11.36 -3.19
CA ILE A 323 -14.11 10.25 -2.25
C ILE A 323 -14.37 10.74 -0.82
N GLU A 324 -13.83 11.91 -0.45
CA GLU A 324 -14.18 12.65 0.76
C GLU A 324 -15.65 13.08 0.75
N ALA A 325 -16.06 13.80 -0.30
CA ALA A 325 -17.42 14.30 -0.47
C ALA A 325 -18.46 13.17 -0.65
N LEU A 326 -18.03 12.01 -1.17
CA LEU A 326 -18.80 10.79 -1.30
C LEU A 326 -18.87 9.96 0.00
N GLY A 327 -18.09 10.33 1.03
CA GLY A 327 -18.09 9.65 2.33
C GLY A 327 -17.44 8.27 2.32
N VAL A 328 -16.53 8.00 1.37
CA VAL A 328 -15.84 6.69 1.24
C VAL A 328 -14.33 6.77 1.40
N GLN A 329 -13.77 7.94 1.76
CA GLN A 329 -12.32 8.15 1.91
C GLN A 329 -11.64 7.19 2.90
N ASP A 330 -12.33 6.79 3.98
CA ASP A 330 -11.73 6.03 5.08
C ASP A 330 -11.30 4.62 4.68
N ARG A 331 -11.86 4.12 3.57
CA ARG A 331 -11.58 2.80 3.02
C ARG A 331 -10.74 2.85 1.73
N VAL A 332 -10.12 3.97 1.40
CA VAL A 332 -9.35 4.14 0.14
C VAL A 332 -7.96 4.68 0.42
N VAL A 333 -6.95 4.01 -0.13
CA VAL A 333 -5.58 4.51 -0.25
C VAL A 333 -5.18 4.49 -1.71
N SER A 334 -4.58 5.59 -2.18
CA SER A 334 -3.97 5.67 -3.50
C SER A 334 -2.46 5.68 -3.38
N MET A 335 -1.73 5.05 -4.31
CA MET A 335 -0.28 5.18 -4.37
C MET A 335 0.24 5.29 -5.80
N THR A 336 1.27 6.10 -6.00
CA THR A 336 1.96 6.23 -7.28
C THR A 336 3.22 5.36 -7.33
N PHE A 337 3.55 4.80 -8.49
CA PHE A 337 4.89 4.27 -8.74
C PHE A 337 5.31 4.50 -10.19
N SER A 338 6.61 4.41 -10.44
CA SER A 338 7.21 4.40 -11.77
C SER A 338 8.25 3.29 -11.81
N GLU A 339 8.51 2.71 -12.98
CA GLU A 339 9.38 1.55 -13.13
C GLU A 339 10.84 1.80 -12.73
N PHE A 340 11.26 3.06 -12.68
CA PHE A 340 12.53 3.53 -12.15
C PHE A 340 12.53 5.06 -12.00
N GLY A 341 13.64 5.63 -11.50
CA GLY A 341 13.87 7.08 -11.45
C GLY A 341 14.64 7.62 -12.65
N ARG A 342 15.14 8.86 -12.54
CA ARG A 342 15.96 9.52 -13.56
C ARG A 342 17.35 9.84 -13.05
N ARG A 343 18.29 10.02 -13.98
CA ARG A 343 19.67 10.43 -13.64
C ARG A 343 19.69 11.74 -12.88
N VAL A 344 20.72 11.87 -12.03
CA VAL A 344 20.91 13.10 -11.24
C VAL A 344 21.26 14.27 -12.14
N ALA A 345 22.22 14.07 -13.04
CA ALA A 345 22.62 15.07 -14.01
C ALA A 345 21.63 15.14 -15.19
N SER A 346 21.31 16.35 -15.63
CA SER A 346 20.57 16.60 -16.86
C SER A 346 21.44 16.40 -18.09
N ASN A 347 20.85 15.98 -19.21
CA ASN A 347 21.54 15.91 -20.50
C ASN A 347 21.41 17.22 -21.29
N LEU A 348 22.11 17.32 -22.42
CA LEU A 348 22.10 18.52 -23.28
C LEU A 348 20.78 18.76 -24.02
N SER A 349 19.88 17.79 -24.02
CA SER A 349 18.59 17.84 -24.71
C SER A 349 17.46 18.34 -23.82
N LEU A 350 17.78 18.99 -22.69
CA LEU A 350 16.79 19.47 -21.70
C LEU A 350 15.97 18.33 -21.09
N GLY A 351 16.59 17.17 -20.86
CA GLY A 351 15.95 16.01 -20.23
C GLY A 351 16.91 15.22 -19.35
N THR A 352 16.50 14.01 -18.98
CA THR A 352 17.29 13.11 -18.12
C THR A 352 17.23 11.67 -18.63
N ASP A 353 18.36 10.95 -18.51
CA ASP A 353 18.42 9.54 -18.86
C ASP A 353 17.88 8.65 -17.74
N HIS A 354 17.77 7.34 -18.00
CA HIS A 354 17.29 6.37 -17.02
C HIS A 354 18.15 6.34 -15.76
N GLY A 355 17.50 6.49 -14.61
CA GLY A 355 18.10 6.37 -13.28
C GLY A 355 17.44 5.28 -12.45
N THR A 356 17.67 5.27 -11.14
CA THR A 356 17.41 4.08 -10.31
C THR A 356 16.32 4.27 -9.26
N ALA A 357 16.31 5.42 -8.57
CA ALA A 357 15.44 5.68 -7.44
C ALA A 357 14.63 6.97 -7.64
N ALA A 358 13.40 6.97 -7.15
CA ALA A 358 12.47 8.09 -7.22
C ALA A 358 11.56 8.11 -5.98
N PRO A 359 10.93 9.27 -5.66
CA PRO A 359 9.93 9.33 -4.61
C PRO A 359 8.61 8.68 -5.03
N MET A 360 7.88 8.12 -4.06
CA MET A 360 6.50 7.66 -4.22
C MET A 360 5.54 8.47 -3.35
N PHE A 361 4.36 8.80 -3.88
CA PHE A 361 3.27 9.38 -3.12
C PHE A 361 2.28 8.31 -2.69
N VAL A 362 1.91 8.31 -1.41
CA VAL A 362 0.77 7.56 -0.87
C VAL A 362 -0.23 8.58 -0.35
N VAL A 363 -1.48 8.51 -0.81
CA VAL A 363 -2.50 9.54 -0.58
C VAL A 363 -3.78 8.90 -0.04
N GLY A 364 -4.33 9.47 1.03
CA GLY A 364 -5.58 9.00 1.64
C GLY A 364 -5.80 9.54 3.05
N ALA A 365 -7.03 9.45 3.54
CA ALA A 365 -7.37 9.76 4.93
C ALA A 365 -6.63 8.87 5.98
N PRO A 366 -6.45 7.55 5.75
CA PRO A 366 -5.79 6.67 6.72
C PRO A 366 -4.25 6.69 6.59
N VAL A 367 -3.68 7.51 5.72
CA VAL A 367 -2.23 7.59 5.49
C VAL A 367 -1.53 8.21 6.70
N GLN A 368 -0.38 7.65 7.07
CA GLN A 368 0.52 8.27 8.04
C GLN A 368 1.31 9.37 7.32
N ASP A 369 0.93 10.62 7.55
CA ASP A 369 1.47 11.77 6.85
C ASP A 369 2.95 12.04 7.13
N GLY A 370 3.57 12.75 6.20
CA GLY A 370 4.94 13.23 6.31
C GLY A 370 5.87 12.62 5.27
N ILE A 371 7.17 12.75 5.52
CA ILE A 371 8.23 12.26 4.63
C ILE A 371 8.88 11.05 5.29
N VAL A 372 8.90 9.93 4.58
CA VAL A 372 9.62 8.70 4.97
C VAL A 372 10.92 8.64 4.17
N GLY A 373 12.04 8.51 4.88
CA GLY A 373 13.38 8.67 4.30
C GLY A 373 13.88 10.10 4.37
N VAL A 374 15.02 10.36 3.74
CA VAL A 374 15.66 11.69 3.71
C VAL A 374 15.85 12.16 2.26
N ASN A 375 16.15 13.45 2.07
CA ASN A 375 16.57 13.93 0.76
C ASN A 375 17.85 13.20 0.31
N PRO A 376 17.98 12.85 -0.98
CA PRO A 376 19.16 12.17 -1.49
C PRO A 376 20.41 13.06 -1.39
N ASP A 377 21.55 12.49 -1.03
CA ASP A 377 22.84 13.16 -1.13
C ASP A 377 23.30 13.18 -2.59
N LEU A 378 23.35 14.38 -3.18
CA LEU A 378 23.71 14.55 -4.59
C LEU A 378 25.23 14.53 -4.83
N GLY A 379 26.03 14.45 -3.76
CA GLY A 379 27.47 14.21 -3.81
C GLY A 379 27.86 12.73 -3.67
N ASP A 380 26.94 11.87 -3.24
CA ASP A 380 27.19 10.44 -2.99
C ASP A 380 26.31 9.53 -3.87
N LEU A 381 26.77 9.29 -5.09
CA LEU A 381 26.02 8.59 -6.13
C LEU A 381 26.55 7.17 -6.37
N ASP A 382 25.68 6.28 -6.87
CA ASP A 382 26.06 4.96 -7.40
C ASP A 382 26.05 5.00 -8.93
N ASN A 383 27.24 5.09 -9.54
CA ASN A 383 27.41 5.20 -10.98
C ASN A 383 26.52 6.31 -11.57
N ASP A 384 26.60 7.54 -11.04
CA ASP A 384 25.77 8.72 -11.37
C ASP A 384 24.25 8.59 -11.11
N ASN A 385 23.84 7.57 -10.36
CA ASN A 385 22.45 7.38 -9.93
C ASN A 385 22.24 7.71 -8.46
N LEU A 386 20.99 8.04 -8.13
CA LEU A 386 20.55 8.10 -6.74
C LEU A 386 20.70 6.71 -6.08
N LYS A 387 21.25 6.71 -4.87
CA LYS A 387 21.24 5.49 -4.04
C LYS A 387 19.84 5.24 -3.54
N MET A 388 19.42 3.97 -3.61
CA MET A 388 18.18 3.51 -3.00
C MET A 388 18.27 3.65 -1.47
N GLN A 389 17.24 4.21 -0.86
CA GLN A 389 17.04 4.22 0.60
C GLN A 389 16.04 3.15 1.03
N ILE A 390 14.98 2.99 0.23
CA ILE A 390 13.86 2.12 0.54
C ILE A 390 13.64 1.20 -0.67
N ASP A 391 13.61 -0.10 -0.42
CA ASP A 391 13.21 -1.05 -1.46
C ASP A 391 11.70 -0.90 -1.70
N PHE A 392 11.26 -0.82 -2.96
CA PHE A 392 9.84 -0.67 -3.27
C PHE A 392 8.97 -1.78 -2.67
N ARG A 393 9.55 -2.98 -2.45
CA ARG A 393 8.86 -4.10 -1.80
C ARG A 393 8.58 -3.83 -0.33
N GLN A 394 9.32 -2.95 0.33
CA GLN A 394 8.95 -2.47 1.68
C GLN A 394 7.68 -1.62 1.65
N VAL A 395 7.48 -0.81 0.61
CA VAL A 395 6.22 -0.07 0.41
C VAL A 395 5.07 -1.05 0.17
N TYR A 396 5.30 -2.09 -0.65
CA TYR A 396 4.28 -3.11 -0.92
C TYR A 396 3.95 -3.95 0.32
N ALA A 397 4.96 -4.36 1.09
CA ALA A 397 4.76 -5.05 2.35
C ALA A 397 3.94 -4.19 3.31
N SER A 398 4.19 -2.88 3.34
CA SER A 398 3.42 -1.94 4.16
C SER A 398 1.96 -1.87 3.73
N VAL A 399 1.67 -1.84 2.42
CA VAL A 399 0.29 -1.90 1.94
C VAL A 399 -0.36 -3.25 2.28
N LEU A 400 0.32 -4.37 2.05
CA LEU A 400 -0.24 -5.69 2.34
C LEU A 400 -0.52 -5.87 3.84
N GLU A 401 0.44 -5.56 4.71
CA GLU A 401 0.29 -5.75 6.16
C GLU A 401 -0.54 -4.65 6.83
N GLN A 402 -0.24 -3.38 6.57
CA GLN A 402 -0.84 -2.27 7.32
C GLN A 402 -2.19 -1.84 6.76
N TRP A 403 -2.40 -1.97 5.44
CA TRP A 403 -3.66 -1.61 4.80
C TRP A 403 -4.57 -2.81 4.63
N PHE A 404 -4.10 -3.89 4.01
CA PHE A 404 -4.93 -5.06 3.79
C PHE A 404 -5.02 -6.01 4.99
N GLY A 405 -4.15 -5.87 5.99
CA GLY A 405 -4.13 -6.74 7.16
C GLY A 405 -3.60 -8.15 6.88
N ALA A 406 -2.84 -8.32 5.79
CA ALA A 406 -2.27 -9.61 5.42
C ALA A 406 -1.25 -10.09 6.46
N ASP A 407 -1.26 -11.39 6.76
CA ASP A 407 -0.30 -12.00 7.67
C ASP A 407 1.13 -11.88 7.13
N PRO A 408 2.14 -11.54 7.96
CA PRO A 408 3.52 -11.39 7.51
C PRO A 408 4.09 -12.62 6.76
N ALA A 409 3.68 -13.85 7.10
CA ALA A 409 4.11 -15.04 6.37
C ALA A 409 3.46 -15.14 4.97
N ALA A 410 2.22 -14.67 4.83
CA ALA A 410 1.60 -14.52 3.52
C ALA A 410 2.31 -13.43 2.70
N VAL A 411 2.65 -12.30 3.31
CA VAL A 411 3.40 -11.21 2.65
C VAL A 411 4.78 -11.67 2.19
N ARG A 412 5.51 -12.44 2.99
CA ARG A 412 6.76 -13.09 2.58
C ARG A 412 6.57 -13.98 1.36
N SER A 413 5.48 -14.77 1.34
CA SER A 413 5.17 -15.65 0.21
C SER A 413 4.80 -14.85 -1.05
N ILE A 414 4.12 -13.71 -0.87
CA ILE A 414 3.76 -12.79 -1.95
C ILE A 414 5.01 -12.08 -2.48
N LEU A 415 5.91 -11.57 -1.65
CA LEU A 415 7.05 -10.75 -2.08
C LEU A 415 8.37 -11.52 -2.20
N PHE A 416 8.33 -12.84 -2.04
CA PHE A 416 9.45 -13.78 -2.09
C PHE A 416 10.48 -13.66 -0.95
N HIS A 417 10.47 -12.56 -0.19
CA HIS A 417 11.38 -12.29 0.92
C HIS A 417 10.66 -11.54 2.05
N ASP A 418 11.32 -11.49 3.21
CA ASP A 418 10.88 -10.67 4.34
C ASP A 418 11.31 -9.21 4.11
N PHE A 419 10.35 -8.29 4.12
CA PHE A 419 10.59 -6.84 4.00
C PHE A 419 10.08 -6.12 5.24
N ALA A 420 10.94 -5.32 5.86
CA ALA A 420 10.50 -4.43 6.93
C ALA A 420 9.52 -3.39 6.37
N THR A 421 8.38 -3.21 7.05
CA THR A 421 7.40 -2.19 6.66
C THR A 421 7.90 -0.78 6.96
N VAL A 422 7.42 0.18 6.18
CA VAL A 422 7.62 1.62 6.36
C VAL A 422 6.32 2.26 6.86
N PRO A 423 6.38 3.34 7.66
CA PRO A 423 5.20 3.90 8.32
C PRO A 423 4.40 4.80 7.37
N ILE A 424 3.62 4.19 6.47
CA ILE A 424 2.83 4.90 5.45
C ILE A 424 1.31 4.85 5.71
N ILE A 425 0.83 3.95 6.57
CA ILE A 425 -0.58 3.86 6.98
C ILE A 425 -0.67 4.06 8.50
N ARG A 426 -1.60 4.91 8.95
CA ARG A 426 -1.92 5.07 10.37
C ARG A 426 -2.49 3.76 10.88
N ARG A 427 -1.73 3.05 11.72
CA ARG A 427 -2.27 1.92 12.46
C ARG A 427 -3.22 2.44 13.53
N MET A 428 -4.52 2.34 13.27
CA MET A 428 -5.51 2.35 14.35
C MET A 428 -5.22 1.11 15.21
N PRO A 429 -5.02 1.23 16.53
CA PRO A 429 -4.87 0.07 17.38
C PRO A 429 -6.20 -0.72 17.34
N THR A 430 -6.25 -1.78 16.52
CA THR A 430 -7.47 -2.59 16.30
C THR A 430 -7.57 -3.79 17.25
N SER A 431 -6.57 -4.01 18.09
CA SER A 431 -6.64 -4.99 19.18
C SER A 431 -5.87 -4.50 20.40
N VAL A 432 -6.51 -4.58 21.57
CA VAL A 432 -5.80 -4.87 22.82
C VAL A 432 -5.75 -6.39 22.85
N ASP A 433 -4.73 -6.98 22.22
CA ASP A 433 -4.40 -8.34 22.59
C ASP A 433 -4.05 -8.24 24.07
N ASP A 434 -4.87 -8.83 24.92
CA ASP A 434 -4.50 -9.16 26.28
C ASP A 434 -3.29 -10.07 26.12
N VAL A 435 -2.10 -9.46 26.13
CA VAL A 435 -0.83 -10.17 26.05
C VAL A 435 -0.88 -11.14 27.21
N SER A 436 -1.27 -12.40 27.03
CA SER A 436 -1.32 -13.38 28.11
C SER A 436 0.09 -13.81 28.55
N SER A 437 1.14 -13.12 28.08
CA SER A 437 2.49 -13.36 28.57
C SER A 437 2.65 -12.78 29.96
N SER A 438 2.99 -13.66 30.89
CA SER A 438 3.49 -13.34 32.23
C SER A 438 4.88 -12.68 32.18
N ALA A 439 5.31 -12.08 31.07
CA ALA A 439 6.69 -11.61 30.90
C ALA A 439 6.92 -10.22 31.52
N PHE A 440 5.89 -9.36 31.56
CA PHE A 440 5.97 -8.04 32.17
C PHE A 440 4.59 -7.48 32.58
N GLY A 441 4.56 -6.45 33.42
CA GLY A 441 3.32 -5.74 33.76
C GLY A 441 3.52 -4.52 34.65
N ILE A 442 2.56 -3.59 34.65
CA ILE A 442 2.49 -2.48 35.61
C ILE A 442 1.66 -2.92 36.82
N ASN A 443 2.28 -2.87 38.00
CA ASN A 443 1.66 -3.22 39.28
C ASN A 443 0.90 -2.03 39.89
N ALA A 444 1.40 -0.80 39.71
CA ALA A 444 0.76 0.39 40.24
C ALA A 444 1.18 1.65 39.48
N ILE A 445 0.25 2.57 39.30
CA ILE A 445 0.50 3.96 38.89
C ILE A 445 -0.07 4.82 40.02
N ALA A 446 0.79 5.48 40.79
CA ALA A 446 0.35 6.18 42.00
C ALA A 446 1.11 7.50 42.23
N PRO A 447 0.40 8.62 42.51
CA PRO A 447 -1.06 8.76 42.50
C PRO A 447 -1.64 8.69 41.08
N ASN A 448 -2.86 8.15 40.95
CA ASN A 448 -3.67 8.19 39.73
C ASN A 448 -5.14 8.41 40.16
N PRO A 449 -5.73 9.60 39.98
CA PRO A 449 -5.24 10.71 39.16
C PRO A 449 -3.97 11.43 39.68
N VAL A 450 -3.12 11.90 38.78
CA VAL A 450 -1.86 12.61 39.08
C VAL A 450 -2.00 14.12 38.94
N ARG A 451 -1.47 14.88 39.90
CA ARG A 451 -1.38 16.37 39.81
C ARG A 451 0.01 16.92 39.51
N GLY A 452 1.05 16.17 39.82
CA GLY A 452 2.44 16.54 39.59
C GLY A 452 3.23 15.33 39.11
N THR A 453 3.74 14.52 40.04
CA THR A 453 4.49 13.31 39.70
C THR A 453 3.72 12.05 40.08
N ALA A 454 3.68 11.06 39.19
CA ALA A 454 3.20 9.70 39.45
C ALA A 454 4.36 8.72 39.40
N ASN A 455 4.40 7.77 40.32
CA ASN A 455 5.35 6.65 40.28
C ASN A 455 4.70 5.46 39.58
N ILE A 456 5.36 4.97 38.53
CA ILE A 456 4.94 3.79 37.77
C ILE A 456 5.78 2.61 38.24
N ARG A 457 5.15 1.70 39.00
CA ARG A 457 5.77 0.46 39.47
C ARG A 457 5.49 -0.66 38.47
N TYR A 458 6.53 -1.25 37.92
CA TYR A 458 6.42 -2.31 36.92
C TYR A 458 7.29 -3.52 37.25
N LEU A 459 6.89 -4.68 36.76
CA LEU A 459 7.56 -5.96 36.91
C LEU A 459 8.01 -6.46 35.53
N VAL A 460 9.22 -6.99 35.48
CA VAL A 460 9.78 -7.71 34.34
C VAL A 460 10.14 -9.10 34.84
N ASN A 461 9.55 -10.15 34.28
CA ASN A 461 9.77 -11.54 34.70
C ASN A 461 10.85 -12.25 33.86
N GLU A 462 11.16 -11.73 32.67
CA GLU A 462 12.19 -12.24 31.77
C GLU A 462 13.00 -11.08 31.19
N ALA A 463 14.30 -11.28 30.99
CA ALA A 463 15.17 -10.23 30.47
C ALA A 463 14.76 -9.87 29.03
N MET A 464 14.53 -8.58 28.76
CA MET A 464 14.00 -8.13 27.47
C MET A 464 14.43 -6.71 27.13
N ASP A 465 14.50 -6.40 25.84
CA ASP A 465 14.61 -5.03 25.35
C ASP A 465 13.21 -4.39 25.37
N MET A 466 12.97 -3.54 26.38
CA MET A 466 11.64 -3.01 26.66
C MET A 466 11.52 -1.53 26.36
N HIS A 467 10.28 -1.11 26.10
CA HIS A 467 9.87 0.27 25.98
C HIS A 467 8.69 0.55 26.93
N LEU A 468 8.83 1.58 27.76
CA LEU A 468 7.78 2.12 28.62
C LEU A 468 7.61 3.60 28.32
N ALA A 469 6.42 4.01 27.88
CA ALA A 469 6.14 5.39 27.49
C ALA A 469 4.71 5.80 27.84
N VAL A 470 4.48 7.12 27.87
CA VAL A 470 3.16 7.74 28.07
C VAL A 470 2.71 8.38 26.76
N TYR A 471 1.43 8.23 26.46
CA TYR A 471 0.74 8.77 25.30
C TYR A 471 -0.51 9.53 25.73
N ASP A 472 -0.98 10.48 24.92
CA ASP A 472 -2.29 11.10 25.12
C ASP A 472 -3.44 10.20 24.58
N ASN A 473 -4.69 10.68 24.67
CA ASN A 473 -5.85 9.91 24.21
C ASN A 473 -5.97 9.79 22.68
N LEU A 474 -5.21 10.57 21.91
CA LEU A 474 -5.13 10.51 20.45
C LEU A 474 -3.98 9.61 19.99
N GLY A 475 -3.19 9.07 20.93
CA GLY A 475 -2.05 8.21 20.66
C GLY A 475 -0.76 8.97 20.35
N PHE A 476 -0.71 10.30 20.54
CA PHE A 476 0.54 11.04 20.43
C PHE A 476 1.46 10.71 21.60
N HIS A 477 2.74 10.55 21.30
CA HIS A 477 3.78 10.30 22.30
C HIS A 477 3.97 11.53 23.19
N VAL A 478 3.98 11.32 24.51
CA VAL A 478 4.17 12.37 25.53
C VAL A 478 5.55 12.25 26.16
N ALA A 479 5.95 11.05 26.59
CA ALA A 479 7.25 10.82 27.21
C ALA A 479 7.68 9.35 27.12
N THR A 480 8.96 9.10 26.89
CA THR A 480 9.56 7.77 27.08
C THR A 480 10.21 7.72 28.46
N LEU A 481 9.81 6.74 29.26
CA LEU A 481 10.29 6.56 30.63
C LEU A 481 11.41 5.54 30.71
N VAL A 482 11.31 4.47 29.91
CA VAL A 482 12.33 3.42 29.81
C VAL A 482 12.44 2.99 28.34
N LYS A 483 13.66 2.85 27.85
CA LYS A 483 13.98 2.25 26.55
C LYS A 483 15.30 1.51 26.64
N GLY A 484 15.31 0.21 26.35
CA GLY A 484 16.51 -0.61 26.32
C GLY A 484 16.35 -1.93 27.06
N TYR A 485 17.46 -2.66 27.13
CA TYR A 485 17.54 -3.95 27.80
C TYR A 485 17.35 -3.82 29.32
N VAL A 486 16.40 -4.58 29.86
CA VAL A 486 16.05 -4.62 31.28
C VAL A 486 16.06 -6.06 31.77
N ALA A 487 16.73 -6.29 32.90
CA ALA A 487 16.81 -7.60 33.55
C ALA A 487 15.50 -7.93 34.30
N PRO A 488 15.27 -9.20 34.69
CA PRO A 488 14.12 -9.56 35.53
C PRO A 488 14.19 -8.84 36.88
N GLY A 489 13.08 -8.23 37.30
CA GLY A 489 13.01 -7.46 38.53
C GLY A 489 11.77 -6.59 38.65
N SER A 490 11.58 -5.99 39.82
CA SER A 490 10.59 -4.94 40.07
C SER A 490 11.26 -3.57 40.06
N TYR A 491 10.67 -2.64 39.34
CA TYR A 491 11.22 -1.32 39.07
C TYR A 491 10.20 -0.23 39.37
N THR A 492 10.67 0.99 39.59
CA THR A 492 9.82 2.18 39.74
C THR A 492 10.43 3.32 38.94
N VAL A 493 9.64 3.96 38.09
CA VAL A 493 10.05 5.14 37.32
C VAL A 493 9.06 6.30 37.58
N PRO A 494 9.55 7.53 37.82
CA PRO A 494 8.67 8.68 37.95
C PRO A 494 8.18 9.16 36.57
N PHE A 495 6.93 9.58 36.52
CA PHE A 495 6.35 10.33 35.42
C PHE A 495 5.94 11.71 35.92
N HIS A 496 6.48 12.76 35.29
CA HIS A 496 6.18 14.15 35.61
C HIS A 496 5.09 14.67 34.68
N ALA A 497 3.91 14.97 35.22
CA ALA A 497 2.75 15.48 34.49
C ALA A 497 2.68 17.01 34.45
N GLU A 498 3.73 17.69 34.94
CA GLU A 498 3.82 19.14 34.96
C GLU A 498 3.78 19.69 33.52
N GLY A 499 2.87 20.63 33.27
CA GLY A 499 2.66 21.21 31.94
C GLY A 499 1.64 20.48 31.06
N LEU A 500 1.22 19.26 31.43
CA LEU A 500 0.20 18.51 30.67
C LEU A 500 -1.23 19.02 30.96
N PRO A 501 -2.12 19.10 29.97
CA PRO A 501 -3.54 19.35 30.20
C PRO A 501 -4.20 18.31 31.12
N SER A 502 -5.25 18.70 31.84
CA SER A 502 -6.09 17.73 32.54
C SER A 502 -6.76 16.82 31.51
N GLY A 503 -6.71 15.51 31.71
CA GLY A 503 -7.24 14.55 30.74
C GLY A 503 -6.79 13.12 30.98
N SER A 504 -7.25 12.23 30.10
CA SER A 504 -6.85 10.82 30.08
C SER A 504 -5.60 10.61 29.22
N TYR A 505 -4.68 9.83 29.75
CA TYR A 505 -3.41 9.43 29.17
C TYR A 505 -3.28 7.91 29.24
N LEU A 506 -2.35 7.37 28.45
CA LEU A 506 -2.12 5.95 28.31
C LEU A 506 -0.65 5.65 28.62
N VAL A 507 -0.39 4.81 29.62
CA VAL A 507 0.95 4.28 29.89
C VAL A 507 1.08 2.96 29.16
N ARG A 508 2.05 2.85 28.25
CA ARG A 508 2.27 1.67 27.40
C ARG A 508 3.62 1.05 27.70
N MET A 509 3.63 -0.24 28.03
CA MET A 509 4.82 -1.05 28.29
C MET A 509 4.88 -2.21 27.29
N GLY A 510 6.04 -2.51 26.71
CA GLY A 510 6.15 -3.58 25.71
C GLY A 510 7.57 -3.94 25.29
N TYR A 511 7.70 -4.94 24.42
CA TYR A 511 8.93 -5.36 23.73
C TYR A 511 8.60 -5.72 22.27
N GLY A 512 9.46 -5.32 21.32
CA GLY A 512 9.15 -5.44 19.89
C GLY A 512 7.78 -4.80 19.56
N ASP A 513 6.92 -5.54 18.88
CA ASP A 513 5.55 -5.10 18.53
C ASP A 513 4.50 -5.45 19.60
N ARG A 514 4.90 -6.05 20.73
CA ARG A 514 3.98 -6.50 21.79
C ARG A 514 3.95 -5.49 22.93
N TYR A 515 2.78 -5.06 23.34
CA TYR A 515 2.61 -4.07 24.39
C TYR A 515 1.30 -4.27 25.17
N ARG A 516 1.27 -3.74 26.38
CA ARG A 516 0.06 -3.55 27.17
C ARG A 516 -0.05 -2.08 27.55
N THR A 517 -1.28 -1.64 27.79
CA THR A 517 -1.60 -0.24 28.06
C THR A 517 -2.42 -0.12 29.35
N TRP A 518 -2.09 0.88 30.17
CA TRP A 518 -2.77 1.19 31.42
C TRP A 518 -3.26 2.64 31.41
N PRO A 519 -4.44 2.93 31.98
CA PRO A 519 -4.96 4.29 32.04
C PRO A 519 -4.21 5.13 33.07
N LEU A 520 -3.98 6.40 32.74
CA LEU A 520 -3.46 7.42 33.63
C LEU A 520 -4.33 8.68 33.49
N VAL A 521 -4.73 9.30 34.59
CA VAL A 521 -5.53 10.54 34.56
C VAL A 521 -4.69 11.67 35.12
N VAL A 522 -4.51 12.75 34.37
CA VAL A 522 -3.86 13.98 34.85
C VAL A 522 -4.94 14.97 35.27
N VAL A 523 -4.79 15.58 36.46
CA VAL A 523 -5.69 16.59 37.01
C VAL A 523 -4.86 17.75 37.52
N LYS A 524 -5.12 18.97 37.05
CA LYS A 524 -4.52 20.19 37.63
C LYS A 524 -5.14 20.53 38.98
#